data_AF-A0A9Q8Y1N6-F1
#
_entry.id   AF-A0A9Q8Y1N6-F1
#
_cell.length_a   1.000
_cell.length_b   1.000
_cell.length_c   1.000
_cell.angle_alpha   90.00
_cell.angle_beta   90.00
_cell.angle_gamma   90.00
#
_symmetry.space_group_name_H-M   'P 1'
#
loop_
_entity.id
_entity.type
_entity.pdbx_description
1 polymer ?
#
loop_
_entity_poly.entity_id
_entity_poly.type
_entity_poly.pdbx_seq_one_letter_code
_entity_poly.pdbx_strand_id
1 'polypeptide(L)'
;MQKRYTTWNEYLRGTFGEKIFKVPIDAGFDCPNRDGTVAHGGCTFCTVSGSGDLILEPDAPIAEQFRVEVEAFHKKWPGVKKYIAYFQNFTNTHAPVEVLRERFEEAVNQPDVVGISIGTRPDCLPPDVIDYLAELNERMEVWIDLGLQTTFEQTSDLINRAHDYQTYTDAVTRLREHNINVCVHLINGLPGETHEMMLENVRRMILDSDIQGVKLHLLHLMKNTRMQRDYHDGRLQLLSQDEYVQIICDQLEMIPKEIVIHRLTGDAPRDTLIGPMWSLNKWEVLNAIDREMERRGSVQGCKNIREVEKITYA
;
A
#
# COMPACT_ATOMS: atom_id res chain seq x y z
N MET A 1 -8.20 11.08 21.22
CA MET A 1 -8.61 12.06 20.19
C MET A 1 -9.21 11.29 19.04
N GLN A 2 -10.41 11.69 18.58
CA GLN A 2 -11.01 11.08 17.39
C GLN A 2 -10.20 11.50 16.16
N LYS A 3 -9.90 10.56 15.26
CA LYS A 3 -9.17 10.85 14.02
C LYS A 3 -10.05 11.68 13.08
N ARG A 4 -9.42 12.60 12.33
CA ARG A 4 -10.09 13.47 11.34
C ARG A 4 -10.19 12.83 9.95
N TYR A 5 -9.86 11.55 9.84
CA TYR A 5 -9.88 10.73 8.64
C TYR A 5 -10.25 9.29 8.99
N THR A 6 -10.87 8.57 8.06
CA THR A 6 -11.33 7.19 8.20
C THR A 6 -10.13 6.25 8.23
N THR A 7 -9.80 5.74 9.41
CA THR A 7 -8.63 4.86 9.57
C THR A 7 -8.93 3.41 9.23
N TRP A 8 -7.91 2.65 8.82
CA TRP A 8 -8.02 1.19 8.70
C TRP A 8 -8.56 0.50 9.95
N ASN A 9 -8.12 0.90 11.13
CA ASN A 9 -8.61 0.30 12.39
C ASN A 9 -10.07 0.67 12.67
N GLU A 10 -10.54 1.85 12.25
CA GLU A 10 -11.95 2.23 12.33
C GLU A 10 -12.79 1.38 11.38
N TYR A 11 -12.36 1.22 10.12
CA TYR A 11 -12.98 0.31 9.16
C TYR A 11 -13.10 -1.11 9.71
N LEU A 12 -11.98 -1.71 10.14
CA LEU A 12 -11.97 -3.08 10.66
C LEU A 12 -12.87 -3.28 11.88
N ARG A 13 -12.94 -2.29 12.78
CA ARG A 13 -13.85 -2.37 13.93
C ARG A 13 -15.31 -2.25 13.51
N GLY A 14 -15.60 -1.45 12.48
CA GLY A 14 -16.92 -1.39 11.88
C GLY A 14 -17.33 -2.72 11.24
N THR A 15 -16.43 -3.35 10.48
CA THR A 15 -16.71 -4.59 9.75
C THR A 15 -16.74 -5.83 10.66
N PHE A 16 -15.79 -5.95 11.59
CA PHE A 16 -15.59 -7.19 12.36
C PHE A 16 -15.88 -7.08 13.86
N GLY A 17 -16.24 -5.89 14.34
CA GLY A 17 -16.58 -5.61 15.74
C GLY A 17 -15.37 -5.51 16.69
N GLU A 18 -14.16 -5.76 16.21
CA GLU A 18 -12.95 -5.78 17.02
C GLU A 18 -11.72 -5.26 16.25
N LYS A 19 -10.60 -5.12 16.96
CA LYS A 19 -9.33 -4.81 16.29
C LYS A 19 -8.82 -6.06 15.59
N ILE A 20 -8.34 -5.89 14.37
CA ILE A 20 -7.63 -6.90 13.59
C ILE A 20 -6.25 -6.36 13.26
N PHE A 21 -5.25 -7.23 13.19
CA PHE A 21 -3.97 -6.89 12.57
C PHE A 21 -3.71 -7.76 11.34
N LYS A 22 -2.94 -7.18 10.41
CA LYS A 22 -2.44 -7.86 9.22
C LYS A 22 -1.22 -8.68 9.61
N VAL A 23 -1.22 -9.96 9.32
CA VAL A 23 -0.12 -10.91 9.57
C VAL A 23 0.71 -11.00 8.29
N PRO A 24 1.91 -10.42 8.23
CA PRO A 24 2.70 -10.42 7.01
C PRO A 24 3.20 -11.83 6.70
N ILE A 25 3.14 -12.23 5.43
CA ILE A 25 3.54 -13.56 4.94
C ILE A 25 4.38 -13.36 3.69
N ASP A 26 5.51 -14.05 3.62
CA ASP A 26 6.28 -14.27 2.40
C ASP A 26 5.92 -15.64 1.82
N ALA A 27 5.34 -15.67 0.62
CA ALA A 27 4.94 -16.91 -0.04
C ALA A 27 6.00 -17.45 -1.03
N GLY A 28 7.18 -16.83 -1.08
CA GLY A 28 8.27 -17.22 -1.98
C GLY A 28 8.03 -16.79 -3.44
N PHE A 29 7.15 -15.82 -3.68
CA PHE A 29 6.95 -15.23 -5.00
C PHE A 29 8.05 -14.19 -5.32
N ASP A 30 8.32 -13.97 -6.60
CA ASP A 30 9.19 -12.89 -7.05
C ASP A 30 8.38 -11.78 -7.76
N CYS A 31 9.06 -10.83 -8.37
CA CYS A 31 8.49 -9.74 -9.14
C CYS A 31 8.96 -9.84 -10.59
N PRO A 32 8.06 -9.71 -11.59
CA PRO A 32 8.42 -9.78 -13.01
C PRO A 32 9.40 -8.68 -13.46
N ASN A 33 9.51 -7.60 -12.68
CA ASN A 33 10.47 -6.51 -12.89
C ASN A 33 11.87 -6.84 -12.32
N ARG A 34 11.99 -7.92 -11.55
CA ARG A 34 13.25 -8.40 -10.96
C ARG A 34 13.78 -9.62 -11.72
N ASP A 35 12.90 -10.59 -11.97
CA ASP A 35 13.26 -11.89 -12.56
C ASP A 35 13.54 -11.84 -14.08
N GLY A 36 13.19 -10.73 -14.74
CA GLY A 36 13.39 -10.55 -16.18
C GLY A 36 12.17 -10.80 -17.06
N THR A 37 11.01 -11.13 -16.49
CA THR A 37 9.78 -11.38 -17.26
C THR A 37 9.27 -10.12 -17.95
N VAL A 38 9.27 -8.97 -17.25
CA VAL A 38 8.83 -7.68 -17.78
C VAL A 38 9.99 -6.67 -17.85
N ALA A 39 10.88 -6.68 -16.86
CA ALA A 39 12.07 -5.84 -16.80
C ALA A 39 13.11 -6.45 -15.86
N HIS A 40 14.27 -5.80 -15.74
CA HIS A 40 15.36 -6.26 -14.87
C HIS A 40 15.71 -5.25 -13.78
N GLY A 41 16.18 -5.75 -12.64
CA GLY A 41 16.76 -4.94 -11.56
C GLY A 41 15.75 -4.36 -10.56
N GLY A 42 14.44 -4.53 -10.78
CA GLY A 42 13.38 -4.06 -9.90
C GLY A 42 13.19 -2.54 -9.90
N CYS A 43 12.16 -2.07 -9.18
CA CYS A 43 11.94 -0.64 -8.99
C CYS A 43 13.12 -0.03 -8.23
N THR A 44 13.52 1.18 -8.60
CA THR A 44 14.79 1.76 -8.14
C THR A 44 14.84 2.00 -6.63
N PHE A 45 13.69 2.17 -5.97
CA PHE A 45 13.55 2.34 -4.52
C PHE A 45 13.37 1.03 -3.74
N CYS A 46 13.10 -0.09 -4.40
CA CYS A 46 12.82 -1.36 -3.70
C CYS A 46 14.08 -1.98 -3.11
N THR A 47 13.95 -2.51 -1.90
CA THR A 47 14.96 -3.36 -1.27
C THR A 47 15.03 -4.73 -1.96
N VAL A 48 16.03 -5.53 -1.60
CA VAL A 48 16.14 -6.91 -2.09
C VAL A 48 14.97 -7.78 -1.67
N SER A 49 14.37 -7.48 -0.51
CA SER A 49 13.23 -8.21 0.05
C SER A 49 11.87 -7.71 -0.44
N GLY A 50 11.82 -6.78 -1.41
CA GLY A 50 10.56 -6.34 -2.03
C GLY A 50 9.54 -5.72 -1.06
N SER A 51 10.00 -5.07 0.02
CA SER A 51 9.22 -4.57 1.17
C SER A 51 8.91 -5.58 2.29
N GLY A 52 9.49 -6.78 2.23
CA GLY A 52 9.43 -7.81 3.28
C GLY A 52 10.51 -7.70 4.36
N ASP A 53 11.17 -6.55 4.48
CA ASP A 53 12.35 -6.36 5.35
C ASP A 53 12.11 -6.57 6.85
N LEU A 54 10.85 -6.71 7.27
CA LEU A 54 10.44 -6.90 8.67
C LEU A 54 9.66 -8.20 8.91
N ILE A 55 9.56 -9.07 7.91
CA ILE A 55 9.00 -10.42 8.08
C ILE A 55 9.98 -11.24 8.92
N LEU A 56 9.49 -11.90 9.97
CA LEU A 56 10.34 -12.55 10.97
C LEU A 56 11.03 -13.81 10.44
N GLU A 57 10.30 -14.67 9.72
CA GLU A 57 10.79 -15.99 9.28
C GLU A 57 10.43 -16.27 7.80
N PRO A 58 10.87 -15.43 6.84
CA PRO A 58 10.38 -15.46 5.46
C PRO A 58 10.64 -16.78 4.71
N ASP A 59 11.63 -17.57 5.14
CA ASP A 59 11.97 -18.86 4.53
C ASP A 59 11.21 -20.05 5.16
N ALA A 60 10.42 -19.82 6.22
CA ALA A 60 9.64 -20.86 6.89
C ALA A 60 8.34 -21.19 6.14
N PRO A 61 7.73 -22.37 6.35
CA PRO A 61 6.38 -22.65 5.85
C PRO A 61 5.36 -21.59 6.31
N ILE A 62 4.32 -21.33 5.50
CA ILE A 62 3.35 -20.25 5.74
C ILE A 62 2.69 -20.40 7.12
N ALA A 63 2.32 -21.62 7.52
CA ALA A 63 1.74 -21.87 8.84
C ALA A 63 2.67 -21.44 10.01
N GLU A 64 3.97 -21.63 9.87
CA GLU A 64 4.95 -21.27 10.89
C GLU A 64 5.22 -19.75 10.89
N GLN A 65 5.33 -19.14 9.70
CA GLN A 65 5.37 -17.68 9.58
C GLN A 65 4.18 -17.04 10.29
N PHE A 66 2.98 -17.53 9.99
CA PHE A 66 1.75 -17.03 10.59
C PHE A 66 1.77 -17.12 12.12
N ARG A 67 2.17 -18.27 12.67
CA ARG A 67 2.26 -18.50 14.12
C ARG A 67 3.23 -17.52 14.78
N VAL A 68 4.44 -17.39 14.24
CA VAL A 68 5.49 -16.52 14.82
C VAL A 68 5.09 -15.04 14.77
N GLU A 69 4.51 -14.59 13.66
CA GLU A 69 4.02 -13.22 13.49
C GLU A 69 2.85 -12.90 14.44
N VAL A 70 1.87 -13.80 14.58
CA VAL A 70 0.77 -13.64 15.54
C VAL A 70 1.29 -13.56 16.97
N GLU A 71 2.20 -14.45 17.36
CA GLU A 71 2.83 -14.43 18.70
C GLU A 71 3.58 -13.13 18.97
N ALA A 72 4.31 -12.60 17.98
CA ALA A 72 4.99 -11.33 18.08
C ALA A 72 4.01 -10.16 18.26
N PHE A 73 2.94 -10.10 17.46
CA PHE A 73 1.94 -9.04 17.58
C PHE A 73 1.10 -9.12 18.85
N HIS A 74 0.83 -10.30 19.39
CA HIS A 74 0.15 -10.46 20.68
C HIS A 74 0.93 -9.89 21.86
N LYS A 75 2.26 -9.76 21.78
CA LYS A 75 3.04 -9.02 22.80
C LYS A 75 2.59 -7.55 22.92
N LYS A 76 2.14 -6.96 21.81
CA LYS A 76 1.64 -5.57 21.73
C LYS A 76 0.12 -5.47 21.84
N TRP A 77 -0.61 -6.44 21.31
CA TRP A 77 -2.08 -6.46 21.26
C TRP A 77 -2.65 -7.82 21.69
N PRO A 78 -2.58 -8.17 22.98
CA PRO A 78 -2.93 -9.51 23.47
C PRO A 78 -4.44 -9.85 23.38
N GLY A 79 -5.30 -8.85 23.17
CA GLY A 79 -6.76 -9.03 23.08
C GLY A 79 -7.31 -9.17 21.67
N VAL A 80 -6.46 -9.14 20.63
CA VAL A 80 -6.89 -9.34 19.24
C VAL A 80 -7.08 -10.83 19.00
N LYS A 81 -8.18 -11.22 18.35
CA LYS A 81 -8.48 -12.62 18.07
C LYS A 81 -8.56 -12.96 16.60
N LYS A 82 -8.77 -11.97 15.74
CA LYS A 82 -8.97 -12.15 14.30
C LYS A 82 -7.83 -11.53 13.51
N TYR A 83 -7.54 -12.13 12.36
CA TYR A 83 -6.36 -11.81 11.56
C TYR A 83 -6.73 -11.61 10.09
N ILE A 84 -5.91 -10.82 9.39
CA ILE A 84 -5.89 -10.77 7.93
C ILE A 84 -4.53 -11.29 7.48
N ALA A 85 -4.51 -12.36 6.67
CA ALA A 85 -3.28 -12.82 6.03
C ALA A 85 -2.80 -11.75 5.03
N TYR A 86 -1.56 -11.30 5.13
CA TYR A 86 -1.06 -10.19 4.34
C TYR A 86 0.19 -10.54 3.55
N PHE A 87 0.00 -10.83 2.27
CA PHE A 87 1.05 -11.08 1.31
C PHE A 87 1.57 -9.73 0.81
N GLN A 88 2.62 -9.20 1.43
CA GLN A 88 3.04 -7.80 1.26
C GLN A 88 4.14 -7.62 0.20
N ASN A 89 5.12 -8.51 0.18
CA ASN A 89 6.34 -8.31 -0.58
C ASN A 89 6.22 -8.86 -2.00
N PHE A 90 7.00 -8.29 -2.92
CA PHE A 90 7.02 -8.70 -4.33
C PHE A 90 5.65 -8.63 -5.03
N THR A 91 5.39 -9.55 -5.97
CA THR A 91 4.19 -9.60 -6.78
C THR A 91 3.48 -10.92 -6.49
N ASN A 92 2.58 -10.91 -5.50
CA ASN A 92 2.01 -12.15 -4.96
C ASN A 92 1.02 -12.86 -5.89
N THR A 93 0.83 -12.36 -7.11
CA THR A 93 0.07 -13.03 -8.17
C THR A 93 0.93 -13.36 -9.40
N HIS A 94 2.25 -13.34 -9.25
CA HIS A 94 3.21 -13.71 -10.29
C HIS A 94 3.58 -15.20 -10.22
N ALA A 95 2.58 -16.06 -10.42
CA ALA A 95 2.73 -17.51 -10.56
C ALA A 95 1.46 -18.10 -11.23
N PRO A 96 1.48 -19.35 -11.70
CA PRO A 96 0.26 -20.04 -12.13
C PRO A 96 -0.80 -20.06 -11.01
N VAL A 97 -2.08 -19.92 -11.37
CA VAL A 97 -3.18 -19.76 -10.41
C VAL A 97 -3.29 -20.92 -9.41
N GLU A 98 -2.90 -22.13 -9.79
CA GLU A 98 -2.89 -23.31 -8.93
C GLU A 98 -1.90 -23.16 -7.78
N VAL A 99 -0.73 -22.56 -8.04
CA VAL A 99 0.29 -22.27 -7.02
C VAL A 99 -0.21 -21.15 -6.10
N LEU A 100 -0.82 -20.10 -6.65
CA LEU A 100 -1.43 -19.03 -5.86
C LEU A 100 -2.51 -19.59 -4.93
N ARG A 101 -3.37 -20.46 -5.47
CA ARG A 101 -4.44 -21.13 -4.73
C ARG A 101 -3.88 -21.95 -3.58
N GLU A 102 -2.87 -22.80 -3.82
CA GLU A 102 -2.23 -23.59 -2.77
C GLU A 102 -1.71 -22.70 -1.62
N ARG A 103 -0.94 -21.66 -1.94
CA ARG A 103 -0.32 -20.77 -0.94
C ARG A 103 -1.32 -19.91 -0.19
N PHE A 104 -2.31 -19.36 -0.89
CA PHE A 104 -3.35 -18.54 -0.27
C PHE A 104 -4.26 -19.38 0.61
N GLU A 105 -4.68 -20.57 0.16
CA GLU A 105 -5.50 -21.49 0.96
C GLU A 105 -4.77 -21.96 2.22
N GLU A 106 -3.44 -22.17 2.17
CA GLU A 106 -2.67 -22.48 3.38
C GLU A 106 -2.77 -21.37 4.44
N ALA A 107 -2.76 -20.10 4.02
CA ALA A 107 -2.86 -18.96 4.91
C ALA A 107 -4.29 -18.69 5.38
N VAL A 108 -5.29 -18.73 4.49
CA VAL A 108 -6.65 -18.35 4.85
C VAL A 108 -7.39 -19.42 5.65
N ASN A 109 -6.91 -20.67 5.61
CA ASN A 109 -7.42 -21.75 6.47
C ASN A 109 -6.74 -21.81 7.85
N GLN A 110 -5.84 -20.86 8.17
CA GLN A 110 -5.34 -20.72 9.53
C GLN A 110 -6.47 -20.26 10.48
N PRO A 111 -6.44 -20.66 11.77
CA PRO A 111 -7.46 -20.27 12.73
C PRO A 111 -7.64 -18.74 12.82
N ASP A 112 -8.90 -18.32 12.90
CA ASP A 112 -9.33 -16.93 13.09
C ASP A 112 -8.89 -15.93 12.00
N VAL A 113 -8.45 -16.42 10.83
CA VAL A 113 -8.28 -15.58 9.64
C VAL A 113 -9.64 -15.24 9.06
N VAL A 114 -9.90 -13.93 8.93
CA VAL A 114 -11.20 -13.40 8.44
C VAL A 114 -11.09 -12.67 7.12
N GLY A 115 -9.89 -12.59 6.56
CA GLY A 115 -9.64 -11.98 5.27
C GLY A 115 -8.20 -12.10 4.83
N ILE A 116 -7.97 -11.66 3.61
CA ILE A 116 -6.67 -11.69 2.94
C ILE A 116 -6.39 -10.34 2.28
N SER A 117 -5.14 -9.91 2.33
CA SER A 117 -4.64 -8.71 1.66
C SER A 117 -3.47 -9.13 0.77
N ILE A 118 -3.53 -8.83 -0.52
CA ILE A 118 -2.56 -9.32 -1.51
C ILE A 118 -1.92 -8.12 -2.21
N GLY A 119 -0.65 -7.88 -1.92
CA GLY A 119 0.21 -6.94 -2.62
C GLY A 119 0.60 -7.49 -3.98
N THR A 120 0.20 -6.80 -5.04
CA THR A 120 0.57 -7.20 -6.39
C THR A 120 0.74 -6.03 -7.36
N ARG A 121 1.20 -6.34 -8.56
CA ARG A 121 1.29 -5.42 -9.68
C ARG A 121 0.02 -5.51 -10.53
N PRO A 122 -0.41 -4.41 -11.15
CA PRO A 122 -1.62 -4.41 -11.97
C PRO A 122 -1.55 -5.29 -13.23
N ASP A 123 -0.35 -5.53 -13.76
CA ASP A 123 -0.07 -6.40 -14.92
C ASP A 123 0.01 -7.90 -14.59
N CYS A 124 -0.12 -8.30 -13.31
CA CYS A 124 -0.06 -9.70 -12.88
C CYS A 124 -1.42 -10.24 -12.42
N LEU A 125 -2.50 -9.81 -13.08
CA LEU A 125 -3.86 -10.23 -12.78
C LEU A 125 -4.50 -10.82 -14.04
N PRO A 126 -4.06 -11.98 -14.55
CA PRO A 126 -4.75 -12.65 -15.65
C PRO A 126 -6.17 -13.11 -15.22
N PRO A 127 -7.07 -13.42 -16.19
CA PRO A 127 -8.47 -13.71 -15.88
C PRO A 127 -8.68 -14.85 -14.87
N ASP A 128 -7.93 -15.94 -14.98
CA ASP A 128 -8.00 -17.09 -14.07
C ASP A 128 -7.64 -16.74 -12.62
N VAL A 129 -6.67 -15.83 -12.43
CA VAL A 129 -6.34 -15.28 -11.11
C VAL A 129 -7.48 -14.42 -10.57
N ILE A 130 -8.09 -13.57 -11.39
CA ILE A 130 -9.24 -12.76 -10.96
C ILE A 130 -10.43 -13.65 -10.59
N ASP A 131 -10.71 -14.69 -11.39
CA ASP A 131 -11.77 -15.66 -11.12
C ASP A 131 -11.58 -16.35 -9.76
N TYR A 132 -10.34 -16.76 -9.44
CA TYR A 132 -10.03 -17.31 -8.13
C TYR A 132 -10.18 -16.29 -6.99
N LEU A 133 -9.70 -15.06 -7.18
CA LEU A 133 -9.87 -14.00 -6.19
C LEU A 133 -11.35 -13.68 -5.94
N ALA A 134 -12.19 -13.76 -6.98
CA ALA A 134 -13.64 -13.60 -6.87
C ALA A 134 -14.27 -14.75 -6.04
N GLU A 135 -13.89 -16.00 -6.29
CA GLU A 135 -14.30 -17.16 -5.48
C GLU A 135 -13.90 -16.99 -4.00
N LEU A 136 -12.73 -16.44 -3.74
CA LEU A 136 -12.26 -16.16 -2.38
C LEU A 136 -13.08 -15.02 -1.72
N ASN A 137 -13.45 -14.00 -2.50
CA ASN A 137 -14.24 -12.85 -2.07
C ASN A 137 -15.67 -13.21 -1.67
N GLU A 138 -16.20 -14.35 -2.13
CA GLU A 138 -17.50 -14.87 -1.68
C GLU A 138 -17.46 -15.43 -0.24
N ARG A 139 -16.26 -15.80 0.26
CA ARG A 139 -16.08 -16.48 1.54
C ARG A 139 -15.49 -15.60 2.63
N MET A 140 -14.75 -14.55 2.25
CA MET A 140 -14.06 -13.67 3.20
C MET A 140 -13.76 -12.31 2.59
N GLU A 141 -13.28 -11.40 3.43
CA GLU A 141 -12.84 -10.07 3.00
C GLU A 141 -11.54 -10.17 2.19
N VAL A 142 -11.58 -9.82 0.89
CA VAL A 142 -10.41 -9.80 0.01
C VAL A 142 -10.02 -8.36 -0.33
N TRP A 143 -8.76 -8.01 -0.06
CA TRP A 143 -8.13 -6.75 -0.44
C TRP A 143 -7.00 -6.98 -1.43
N ILE A 144 -7.03 -6.29 -2.57
CA ILE A 144 -5.90 -6.24 -3.49
C ILE A 144 -5.19 -4.89 -3.31
N ASP A 145 -3.95 -4.96 -2.84
CA ASP A 145 -3.06 -3.82 -2.69
C ASP A 145 -2.29 -3.62 -4.01
N LEU A 146 -2.74 -2.68 -4.84
CA LEU A 146 -2.12 -2.39 -6.14
C LEU A 146 -1.00 -1.35 -6.01
N GLY A 147 0.20 -1.73 -6.45
CA GLY A 147 1.35 -0.83 -6.53
C GLY A 147 1.25 0.14 -7.71
N LEU A 148 0.67 1.32 -7.51
CA LEU A 148 0.63 2.40 -8.52
C LEU A 148 1.87 3.30 -8.42
N GLN A 149 2.15 3.78 -7.21
CA GLN A 149 3.21 4.69 -6.79
C GLN A 149 3.12 6.10 -7.34
N THR A 150 2.87 6.24 -8.64
CA THR A 150 2.70 7.51 -9.37
C THR A 150 1.77 7.30 -10.56
N THR A 151 1.08 8.36 -10.97
CA THR A 151 0.28 8.41 -12.21
C THR A 151 1.05 9.03 -13.38
N PHE A 152 2.27 9.54 -13.13
CA PHE A 152 3.11 10.16 -14.16
C PHE A 152 4.04 9.13 -14.79
N GLU A 153 3.87 8.91 -16.09
CA GLU A 153 4.70 7.95 -16.84
C GLU A 153 6.20 8.30 -16.76
N GLN A 154 6.55 9.59 -16.82
CA GLN A 154 7.95 10.02 -16.69
C GLN A 154 8.56 9.59 -15.35
N THR A 155 7.82 9.76 -14.24
CA THR A 155 8.25 9.29 -12.93
C THR A 155 8.31 7.76 -12.89
N SER A 156 7.29 7.08 -13.46
CA SER A 156 7.18 5.63 -13.57
C SER A 156 8.42 5.01 -14.26
N ASP A 157 8.86 5.61 -15.37
CA ASP A 157 10.05 5.22 -16.12
C ASP A 157 11.33 5.43 -15.29
N LEU A 158 11.48 6.60 -14.65
CA LEU A 158 12.64 6.92 -13.82
C LEU A 158 12.82 5.93 -12.66
N ILE A 159 11.71 5.48 -12.07
CA ILE A 159 11.74 4.52 -10.96
C ILE A 159 11.73 3.07 -11.42
N ASN A 160 11.82 2.81 -12.73
CA ASN A 160 11.75 1.49 -13.32
C ASN A 160 10.52 0.73 -12.82
N ARG A 161 9.31 1.32 -12.88
CA ARG A 161 8.08 0.65 -12.43
C ARG A 161 7.69 -0.49 -13.37
N ALA A 162 7.91 -0.29 -14.67
CA ALA A 162 7.71 -1.26 -15.74
C ALA A 162 6.26 -1.72 -15.94
N HIS A 163 5.29 -0.83 -15.73
CA HIS A 163 3.91 -0.91 -16.26
C HIS A 163 3.38 0.53 -16.38
N ASP A 164 2.40 0.76 -17.25
CA ASP A 164 1.79 2.08 -17.45
C ASP A 164 0.56 2.29 -16.53
N TYR A 165 0.02 3.51 -16.57
CA TYR A 165 -1.17 3.91 -15.81
C TYR A 165 -2.44 3.24 -16.32
N GLN A 166 -2.57 3.00 -17.62
CA GLN A 166 -3.75 2.35 -18.21
C GLN A 166 -3.90 0.91 -17.70
N THR A 167 -2.79 0.18 -17.63
CA THR A 167 -2.73 -1.17 -17.06
C THR A 167 -3.24 -1.18 -15.63
N TYR A 168 -2.95 -0.13 -14.85
CA TYR A 168 -3.48 0.05 -13.52
C TYR A 168 -5.01 0.25 -13.53
N THR A 169 -5.54 1.19 -14.31
CA THR A 169 -6.99 1.47 -14.35
C THR A 169 -7.79 0.27 -14.83
N ASP A 170 -7.25 -0.50 -15.78
CA ASP A 170 -7.86 -1.73 -16.29
C ASP A 170 -7.89 -2.83 -15.23
N ALA A 171 -6.83 -2.99 -14.43
CA ALA A 171 -6.81 -3.93 -13.32
C ALA A 171 -7.82 -3.55 -12.23
N VAL A 172 -7.94 -2.26 -11.89
CA VAL A 172 -8.98 -1.81 -10.94
C VAL A 172 -10.35 -2.17 -11.48
N THR A 173 -10.66 -1.83 -12.72
CA THR A 173 -11.97 -2.10 -13.34
C THR A 173 -12.35 -3.57 -13.23
N ARG A 174 -11.45 -4.48 -13.65
CA ARG A 174 -11.68 -5.92 -13.62
C ARG A 174 -11.86 -6.47 -12.20
N LEU A 175 -11.10 -5.98 -11.21
CA LEU A 175 -11.30 -6.38 -9.82
C LEU A 175 -12.66 -5.92 -9.27
N ARG A 176 -13.07 -4.71 -9.66
CA ARG A 176 -14.33 -4.10 -9.20
C ARG A 176 -15.57 -4.71 -9.83
N GLU A 177 -15.48 -5.29 -11.03
CA GLU A 177 -16.55 -6.12 -11.63
C GLU A 177 -16.95 -7.30 -10.71
N HIS A 178 -16.03 -7.78 -9.87
CA HIS A 178 -16.26 -8.84 -8.88
C HIS A 178 -16.41 -8.32 -7.44
N ASN A 179 -16.59 -7.01 -7.26
CA ASN A 179 -16.70 -6.34 -5.96
C ASN A 179 -15.49 -6.58 -5.02
N ILE A 180 -14.31 -6.88 -5.56
CA ILE A 180 -13.09 -7.09 -4.76
C ILE A 180 -12.56 -5.74 -4.28
N ASN A 181 -12.24 -5.59 -2.99
CA ASN A 181 -11.77 -4.32 -2.46
C ASN A 181 -10.37 -3.99 -2.98
N VAL A 182 -10.19 -2.79 -3.52
CA VAL A 182 -8.92 -2.30 -4.05
C VAL A 182 -8.33 -1.26 -3.11
N CYS A 183 -7.08 -1.49 -2.69
CA CYS A 183 -6.28 -0.50 -1.98
C CYS A 183 -5.11 -0.05 -2.87
N VAL A 184 -5.02 1.24 -3.14
CA VAL A 184 -3.96 1.80 -3.97
C VAL A 184 -2.77 2.18 -3.11
N HIS A 185 -1.56 1.95 -3.61
CA HIS A 185 -0.33 2.44 -2.99
C HIS A 185 0.24 3.59 -3.82
N LEU A 186 0.40 4.76 -3.20
CA LEU A 186 1.10 5.92 -3.77
C LEU A 186 2.33 6.26 -2.91
N ILE A 187 3.38 6.78 -3.54
CA ILE A 187 4.60 7.23 -2.85
C ILE A 187 4.79 8.73 -3.07
N ASN A 188 4.89 9.48 -1.98
CA ASN A 188 5.24 10.89 -1.99
C ASN A 188 6.77 11.06 -1.90
N GLY A 189 7.31 11.99 -2.69
CA GLY A 189 8.74 12.32 -2.72
C GLY A 189 9.54 11.54 -3.77
N LEU A 190 8.89 10.98 -4.79
CA LEU A 190 9.58 10.33 -5.91
C LEU A 190 10.44 11.34 -6.72
N PRO A 191 11.52 10.89 -7.39
CA PRO A 191 12.38 11.77 -8.17
C PRO A 191 11.61 12.62 -9.18
N GLY A 192 11.80 13.94 -9.14
CA GLY A 192 11.19 14.88 -10.07
C GLY A 192 9.75 15.28 -9.76
N GLU A 193 9.08 14.67 -8.76
CA GLU A 193 7.72 15.05 -8.41
C GLU A 193 7.66 16.27 -7.49
N THR A 194 6.82 17.25 -7.86
CA THR A 194 6.51 18.41 -7.02
C THR A 194 5.33 18.13 -6.08
N HIS A 195 5.03 19.08 -5.18
CA HIS A 195 3.82 19.04 -4.36
C HIS A 195 2.57 18.89 -5.24
N GLU A 196 2.43 19.70 -6.28
CA GLU A 196 1.28 19.66 -7.18
C GLU A 196 1.14 18.30 -7.88
N MET A 197 2.25 17.68 -8.28
CA MET A 197 2.23 16.32 -8.84
C MET A 197 1.75 15.28 -7.82
N MET A 198 2.20 15.36 -6.57
CA MET A 198 1.75 14.46 -5.52
C MET A 198 0.25 14.62 -5.21
N LEU A 199 -0.32 15.82 -5.34
CA LEU A 199 -1.77 16.03 -5.26
C LEU A 199 -2.50 15.49 -6.50
N GLU A 200 -1.94 15.70 -7.70
CA GLU A 200 -2.53 15.18 -8.94
C GLU A 200 -2.55 13.65 -8.97
N ASN A 201 -1.53 12.98 -8.41
CA ASN A 201 -1.52 11.53 -8.22
C ASN A 201 -2.76 11.06 -7.45
N VAL A 202 -3.13 11.76 -6.37
CA VAL A 202 -4.34 11.45 -5.59
C VAL A 202 -5.61 11.81 -6.37
N ARG A 203 -5.63 12.97 -7.05
CA ARG A 203 -6.78 13.39 -7.86
C ARG A 203 -7.13 12.35 -8.93
N ARG A 204 -6.16 11.98 -9.78
CA ARG A 204 -6.36 11.00 -10.85
C ARG A 204 -6.72 9.63 -10.31
N MET A 205 -6.04 9.17 -9.25
CA MET A 205 -6.39 7.94 -8.56
C MET A 205 -7.86 7.90 -8.11
N ILE A 206 -8.44 9.01 -7.62
CA ILE A 206 -9.84 9.05 -7.16
C ILE A 206 -10.84 9.14 -8.32
N LEU A 207 -10.51 9.91 -9.36
CA LEU A 207 -11.40 10.20 -10.48
C LEU A 207 -11.43 9.08 -11.52
N ASP A 208 -10.29 8.42 -11.73
CA ASP A 208 -10.09 7.47 -12.81
C ASP A 208 -10.29 6.01 -12.34
N SER A 209 -10.66 5.78 -11.07
CA SER A 209 -10.73 4.42 -10.49
C SER A 209 -11.75 4.29 -9.34
N ASP A 210 -12.44 3.15 -9.27
CA ASP A 210 -13.29 2.77 -8.13
C ASP A 210 -12.46 2.03 -7.08
N ILE A 211 -11.96 2.75 -6.07
CA ILE A 211 -11.09 2.22 -5.03
C ILE A 211 -11.73 2.33 -3.65
N GLN A 212 -11.37 1.43 -2.75
CA GLN A 212 -11.94 1.35 -1.40
C GLN A 212 -10.92 1.72 -0.32
N GLY A 213 -9.63 1.72 -0.65
CA GLY A 213 -8.58 2.13 0.27
C GLY A 213 -7.38 2.77 -0.41
N VAL A 214 -6.58 3.47 0.37
CA VAL A 214 -5.32 4.07 -0.08
C VAL A 214 -4.23 3.99 0.99
N LYS A 215 -3.01 3.74 0.55
CA LYS A 215 -1.76 3.90 1.30
C LYS A 215 -0.99 5.07 0.71
N LEU A 216 -0.84 6.13 1.49
CA LEU A 216 0.03 7.26 1.18
C LEU A 216 1.35 7.02 1.91
N HIS A 217 2.39 6.68 1.15
CA HIS A 217 3.68 6.30 1.69
C HIS A 217 4.71 7.39 1.44
N LEU A 218 5.55 7.65 2.43
CA LEU A 218 6.73 8.51 2.27
C LEU A 218 7.82 7.72 1.55
N LEU A 219 8.50 8.29 0.57
CA LEU A 219 9.69 7.65 0.01
C LEU A 219 10.74 7.43 1.11
N HIS A 220 10.98 6.16 1.45
CA HIS A 220 12.11 5.74 2.27
C HIS A 220 13.24 5.34 1.34
N LEU A 221 14.32 6.12 1.35
CA LEU A 221 15.54 5.77 0.66
C LEU A 221 16.31 4.75 1.51
N MET A 222 16.41 3.52 0.99
CA MET A 222 17.10 2.42 1.66
C MET A 222 18.50 2.21 1.08
N LYS A 223 19.42 1.69 1.90
CA LYS A 223 20.75 1.23 1.46
C LYS A 223 20.62 0.14 0.41
N ASN A 224 21.60 0.07 -0.49
CA ASN A 224 21.70 -0.95 -1.54
C ASN A 224 20.53 -0.94 -2.53
N THR A 225 19.84 0.20 -2.65
CA THR A 225 18.85 0.44 -3.70
C THR A 225 19.51 1.14 -4.88
N ARG A 226 18.95 1.00 -6.09
CA ARG A 226 19.47 1.73 -7.26
C ARG A 226 19.32 3.25 -7.09
N MET A 227 18.23 3.67 -6.45
CA MET A 227 17.90 5.06 -6.17
C MET A 227 18.90 5.74 -5.20
N GLN A 228 19.68 4.97 -4.43
CA GLN A 228 20.76 5.51 -3.61
C GLN A 228 21.76 6.34 -4.44
N ARG A 229 22.02 5.96 -5.69
CA ARG A 229 22.91 6.73 -6.58
C ARG A 229 22.31 8.08 -6.96
N ASP A 230 21.02 8.13 -7.23
CA ASP A 230 20.31 9.36 -7.57
C ASP A 230 20.35 10.38 -6.43
N TYR A 231 20.31 9.90 -5.18
CA TYR A 231 20.49 10.75 -4.00
C TYR A 231 21.91 11.32 -3.89
N HIS A 232 22.94 10.49 -4.04
CA HIS A 232 24.34 10.94 -3.95
C HIS A 232 24.74 11.90 -5.07
N ASP A 233 24.15 11.73 -6.25
CA ASP A 233 24.38 12.60 -7.41
C ASP A 233 23.52 13.88 -7.38
N GLY A 234 22.71 14.09 -6.33
CA GLY A 234 21.84 15.25 -6.17
C GLY A 234 20.59 15.26 -7.06
N ARG A 235 20.25 14.14 -7.71
CA ARG A 235 19.03 13.97 -8.54
C ARG A 235 17.78 13.64 -7.72
N LEU A 236 17.94 13.20 -6.47
CA LEU A 236 16.85 12.98 -5.52
C LEU A 236 17.01 13.89 -4.31
N GLN A 237 15.94 14.58 -3.94
CA GLN A 237 15.84 15.33 -2.70
C GLN A 237 14.77 14.69 -1.82
N LEU A 238 15.09 14.48 -0.54
CA LEU A 238 14.16 13.89 0.42
C LEU A 238 13.31 14.99 1.07
N LEU A 239 12.03 14.70 1.27
CA LEU A 239 11.11 15.63 1.94
C LEU A 239 11.51 15.88 3.40
N SER A 240 11.39 17.12 3.83
CA SER A 240 11.30 17.45 5.25
C SER A 240 9.99 16.94 5.85
N GLN A 241 9.95 16.81 7.18
CA GLN A 241 8.74 16.38 7.88
C GLN A 241 7.58 17.35 7.64
N ASP A 242 7.86 18.65 7.67
CA ASP A 242 6.84 19.68 7.48
C ASP A 242 6.24 19.63 6.08
N GLU A 243 7.07 19.51 5.03
CA GLU A 243 6.57 19.32 3.66
C GLU A 243 5.69 18.09 3.53
N TYR A 244 6.14 16.95 4.08
CA TYR A 244 5.36 15.72 4.03
C TYR A 244 4.02 15.84 4.76
N VAL A 245 4.00 16.49 5.93
CA VAL A 245 2.77 16.74 6.69
C VAL A 245 1.80 17.60 5.90
N GLN A 246 2.28 18.67 5.26
CA GLN A 246 1.42 19.53 4.41
C GLN A 246 0.82 18.72 3.25
N ILE A 247 1.65 17.98 2.51
CA ILE A 247 1.22 17.13 1.38
C ILE A 247 0.14 16.15 1.83
N ILE A 248 0.37 15.42 2.93
CA ILE A 248 -0.60 14.43 3.42
C ILE A 248 -1.92 15.08 3.83
N CYS A 249 -1.89 16.24 4.50
CA CYS A 249 -3.12 16.94 4.87
C CYS A 249 -3.89 17.41 3.63
N ASP A 250 -3.20 17.97 2.63
CA ASP A 250 -3.81 18.38 1.37
C ASP A 250 -4.42 17.18 0.61
N GLN A 251 -3.72 16.05 0.56
CA GLN A 251 -4.25 14.80 -0.01
C GLN A 251 -5.49 14.30 0.76
N LEU A 252 -5.45 14.27 2.10
CA LEU A 252 -6.59 13.83 2.93
C LEU A 252 -7.84 14.67 2.69
N GLU A 253 -7.70 15.99 2.58
CA GLU A 253 -8.82 16.89 2.31
C GLU A 253 -9.53 16.56 0.98
N MET A 254 -8.79 16.07 -0.03
CA MET A 254 -9.31 15.68 -1.34
C MET A 254 -10.00 14.31 -1.36
N ILE A 255 -9.50 13.37 -0.55
CA ILE A 255 -9.95 11.96 -0.56
C ILE A 255 -11.36 11.83 0.03
N PRO A 256 -12.35 11.31 -0.71
CA PRO A 256 -13.69 11.00 -0.18
C PRO A 256 -13.64 10.19 1.11
N LYS A 257 -14.56 10.44 2.05
CA LYS A 257 -14.56 9.84 3.40
C LYS A 257 -14.74 8.32 3.38
N GLU A 258 -15.42 7.80 2.35
CA GLU A 258 -15.66 6.38 2.13
C GLU A 258 -14.39 5.60 1.72
N ILE A 259 -13.34 6.28 1.23
CA ILE A 259 -12.06 5.64 0.91
C ILE A 259 -11.23 5.53 2.19
N VAL A 260 -10.90 4.30 2.58
CA VAL A 260 -10.22 4.01 3.85
C VAL A 260 -8.74 4.34 3.77
N ILE A 261 -8.22 5.08 4.75
CA ILE A 261 -6.80 5.38 4.84
C ILE A 261 -6.10 4.21 5.53
N HIS A 262 -5.45 3.36 4.72
CA HIS A 262 -4.70 2.19 5.18
C HIS A 262 -3.41 2.59 5.87
N ARG A 263 -2.76 3.64 5.36
CA ARG A 263 -1.46 4.10 5.83
C ARG A 263 -1.19 5.54 5.40
N LEU A 264 -0.52 6.29 6.27
CA LEU A 264 0.00 7.64 6.00
C LEU A 264 1.53 7.75 6.17
N THR A 265 2.21 6.67 6.55
CA THR A 265 3.67 6.56 6.64
C THR A 265 4.07 5.10 6.84
N GLY A 266 5.28 4.72 6.41
CA GLY A 266 5.79 3.35 6.48
C GLY A 266 6.59 3.05 7.74
N ASP A 267 6.99 1.78 7.87
CA ASP A 267 8.04 1.36 8.79
C ASP A 267 9.26 0.98 7.93
N ALA A 268 10.46 1.33 8.37
CA ALA A 268 11.71 0.97 7.71
C ALA A 268 12.72 0.48 8.76
N PRO A 269 13.50 -0.57 8.47
CA PRO A 269 14.57 -0.99 9.37
C PRO A 269 15.60 0.15 9.55
N ARG A 270 15.87 0.50 10.82
CA ARG A 270 16.72 1.63 11.18
C ARG A 270 18.11 1.57 10.57
N ASP A 271 18.69 0.37 10.51
CA ASP A 271 20.07 0.18 10.07
C ASP A 271 20.24 0.28 8.54
N THR A 272 19.15 0.12 7.79
CA THR A 272 19.15 0.17 6.33
C THR A 272 18.53 1.45 5.76
N LEU A 273 17.84 2.26 6.57
CA LEU A 273 17.32 3.56 6.14
C LEU A 273 18.46 4.59 5.95
N ILE A 274 18.50 5.24 4.79
CA ILE A 274 19.32 6.43 4.53
C ILE A 274 18.53 7.68 4.91
N GLY A 275 17.25 7.73 4.55
CA GLY A 275 16.36 8.79 4.98
C GLY A 275 14.99 8.77 4.31
N PRO A 276 14.13 9.73 4.67
CA PRO A 276 14.39 10.75 5.69
C PRO A 276 14.35 10.18 7.11
N MET A 277 15.33 10.54 7.96
CA MET A 277 15.50 9.90 9.28
C MET A 277 14.40 10.23 10.30
N TRP A 278 13.72 11.36 10.13
CA TRP A 278 12.57 11.74 10.97
C TRP A 278 11.41 10.73 10.87
N SER A 279 11.34 9.97 9.76
CA SER A 279 10.28 8.97 9.53
C SER A 279 10.29 7.80 10.53
N LEU A 280 11.46 7.51 11.14
CA LEU A 280 11.58 6.46 12.15
C LEU A 280 10.71 6.72 13.39
N ASN A 281 10.43 7.99 13.69
CA ASN A 281 9.54 8.40 14.77
C ASN A 281 8.09 8.48 14.29
N LYS A 282 7.55 7.34 13.84
CA LYS A 282 6.20 7.23 13.26
C LYS A 282 5.10 7.93 14.07
N TRP A 283 5.16 7.85 15.40
CA TRP A 283 4.16 8.48 16.27
C TRP A 283 4.21 10.02 16.19
N GLU A 284 5.40 10.60 16.09
CA GLU A 284 5.58 12.06 15.94
C GLU A 284 5.05 12.54 14.59
N VAL A 285 5.28 11.78 13.51
CA VAL A 285 4.77 12.07 12.17
C VAL A 285 3.23 12.05 12.16
N LEU A 286 2.62 10.98 12.68
CA LEU A 286 1.16 10.86 12.73
C LEU A 286 0.52 11.95 13.59
N ASN A 287 1.15 12.32 14.70
CA ASN A 287 0.67 13.43 15.53
C ASN A 287 0.84 14.79 14.85
N ALA A 288 1.90 14.97 14.06
CA ALA A 288 2.07 16.20 13.29
C ALA A 288 0.96 16.36 12.25
N ILE A 289 0.59 15.27 11.55
CA ILE A 289 -0.57 15.25 10.64
C ILE A 289 -1.85 15.57 11.41
N ASP A 290 -2.10 14.92 12.55
CA ASP A 290 -3.31 15.17 13.34
C ASP A 290 -3.40 16.64 13.80
N ARG A 291 -2.31 17.21 14.31
CA ARG A 291 -2.24 18.62 14.73
C ARG A 291 -2.44 19.57 13.56
N GLU A 292 -1.90 19.24 12.40
CA GLU A 292 -2.04 20.10 11.22
C GLU A 292 -3.49 20.10 10.70
N MET A 293 -4.13 18.94 10.60
CA MET A 293 -5.55 18.84 10.28
C MET A 293 -6.42 19.60 11.29
N GLU A 294 -6.07 19.55 12.58
CA GLU A 294 -6.75 20.34 13.62
C GLU A 294 -6.52 21.85 13.46
N ARG A 295 -5.29 22.29 13.22
CA ARG A 295 -4.93 23.70 12.97
C ARG A 295 -5.69 24.26 11.77
N ARG A 296 -5.84 23.47 10.71
CA ARG A 296 -6.60 23.83 9.50
C ARG A 296 -8.12 23.80 9.72
N GLY A 297 -8.60 23.15 10.78
CA GLY A 297 -10.01 22.87 10.98
C GLY A 297 -10.57 21.89 9.94
N SER A 298 -9.71 21.16 9.21
CA SER A 298 -10.10 20.30 8.11
C SER A 298 -10.35 18.87 8.55
N VAL A 299 -10.98 18.10 7.66
CA VAL A 299 -11.26 16.67 7.80
C VAL A 299 -11.09 16.01 6.44
N GLN A 300 -10.90 14.69 6.42
CA GLN A 300 -10.88 13.93 5.17
C GLN A 300 -12.12 14.25 4.33
N GLY A 301 -11.92 14.53 3.04
CA GLY A 301 -12.99 14.78 2.09
C GLY A 301 -13.68 16.14 2.22
N CYS A 302 -13.17 17.08 3.03
CA CYS A 302 -13.75 18.44 3.07
C CYS A 302 -13.58 19.22 1.75
N LYS A 303 -12.68 18.75 0.87
CA LYS A 303 -12.51 19.18 -0.52
C LYS A 303 -12.73 18.00 -1.47
N ASN A 304 -13.77 17.19 -1.21
CA ASN A 304 -14.06 15.97 -1.97
C ASN A 304 -13.99 16.21 -3.48
N ILE A 305 -12.98 15.63 -4.11
CA ILE A 305 -12.67 15.92 -5.51
C ILE A 305 -13.76 15.44 -6.47
N ARG A 306 -14.51 14.38 -6.09
CA ARG A 306 -15.65 13.87 -6.87
C ARG A 306 -16.83 14.83 -6.90
N GLU A 307 -16.93 15.73 -5.91
CA GLU A 307 -17.99 16.74 -5.83
C GLU A 307 -17.56 18.04 -6.49
N VAL A 308 -16.30 18.45 -6.30
CA VAL A 308 -15.74 19.67 -6.90
C VAL A 308 -15.80 19.61 -8.43
N GLU A 309 -15.40 18.49 -9.05
CA GLU A 309 -15.43 18.35 -10.51
C GLU A 309 -16.86 18.37 -11.07
N LYS A 310 -17.84 17.82 -10.34
CA LYS A 310 -19.25 17.88 -10.78
C LYS A 310 -19.79 19.30 -10.86
N ILE A 311 -19.28 20.22 -10.03
CA ILE A 311 -19.67 21.64 -10.05
C ILE A 311 -18.97 22.39 -11.18
N THR A 312 -17.74 22.03 -11.53
CA THR A 312 -16.96 22.69 -12.61
C THR A 312 -17.53 22.41 -14.01
N TYR A 313 -18.19 21.27 -14.20
CA TYR A 313 -18.79 20.87 -15.48
C TYR A 313 -20.33 20.96 -15.53
N ALA A 314 -20.98 21.54 -14.51
CA ALA A 314 -22.42 21.82 -14.47
C ALA A 314 -22.70 23.29 -14.80
#